data_AF-W4GAV6-F1
#
_entry.id   AF-W4GAV6-F1
#
_cell.length_a   1.000
_cell.length_b   1.000
_cell.length_c   1.000
_cell.angle_alpha   90.00
_cell.angle_beta   90.00
_cell.angle_gamma   90.00
#
_symmetry.space_group_name_H-M   'P 1'
#
loop_
_entity.id
_entity.type
_entity.pdbx_description
1 polymer ?
#
loop_
_entity_poly.entity_id
_entity_poly.type
_entity_poly.pdbx_seq_one_letter_code
_entity_poly.pdbx_strand_id
1 'polypeptide(L)'
;MPSESKEAKRCAGDDDGDVKQSCSGGDSDSGAKRAKDEEFDEDNNVVTKVMTYFFENQEFNQAFQDFAERECDLFDTEDEVEMKLEYTDVFNRFTALFESKLEAFIESQRSTVHEFYSIVQKAYEADPESTLSVYSQMLVAVCDFSVFVLMMRRTRDAMALHAARK
;
A
#
# COMPACT_ATOMS: atom_id res chain seq x y z
N MET A 1 3.59 -51.86 -12.09
CA MET A 1 2.34 -52.53 -12.52
C MET A 1 1.69 -53.17 -11.30
N PRO A 2 0.36 -53.36 -11.26
CA PRO A 2 -0.79 -52.50 -11.61
C PRO A 2 -1.60 -52.24 -10.30
N SER A 3 -2.71 -51.49 -10.24
CA SER A 3 -4.05 -52.04 -10.48
C SER A 3 -5.08 -50.91 -10.36
N GLU A 4 -5.73 -50.57 -11.47
CA GLU A 4 -7.06 -49.98 -11.48
C GLU A 4 -8.12 -51.02 -11.09
N SER A 5 -9.34 -50.52 -10.84
CA SER A 5 -10.68 -51.14 -11.02
C SER A 5 -11.49 -51.29 -9.73
N LYS A 6 -12.60 -50.55 -9.60
CA LYS A 6 -13.95 -51.07 -9.90
C LYS A 6 -15.07 -50.07 -9.59
N GLU A 7 -15.95 -49.93 -10.57
CA GLU A 7 -17.23 -49.25 -10.54
C GLU A 7 -18.32 -49.93 -9.69
N ALA A 8 -19.34 -49.10 -9.43
CA ALA A 8 -20.78 -49.38 -9.43
C ALA A 8 -21.46 -50.01 -8.20
N LYS A 9 -22.38 -49.23 -7.59
CA LYS A 9 -23.74 -49.73 -7.31
C LYS A 9 -24.80 -48.61 -7.33
N ARG A 10 -25.84 -48.89 -8.11
CA ARG A 10 -27.09 -48.15 -8.40
C ARG A 10 -28.17 -48.44 -7.33
N CYS A 11 -28.95 -47.44 -6.90
CA CYS A 11 -30.40 -47.16 -7.20
C CYS A 11 -31.42 -47.37 -6.05
N ALA A 12 -32.46 -46.51 -6.10
CA ALA A 12 -33.85 -46.57 -5.55
C ALA A 12 -34.08 -46.21 -4.06
N GLY A 13 -35.12 -45.47 -3.65
CA GLY A 13 -36.33 -44.87 -4.27
C GLY A 13 -36.98 -43.90 -3.22
N ASP A 14 -37.59 -42.79 -3.64
CA ASP A 14 -39.06 -42.54 -3.72
C ASP A 14 -39.83 -42.62 -2.39
N ASP A 15 -40.34 -41.48 -1.88
CA ASP A 15 -41.73 -41.39 -1.39
C ASP A 15 -42.22 -39.91 -1.33
N ASP A 16 -43.43 -39.74 -1.84
CA ASP A 16 -44.18 -38.53 -2.16
C ASP A 16 -44.85 -37.84 -0.94
N GLY A 17 -45.23 -36.57 -1.11
CA GLY A 17 -46.05 -35.85 -0.14
C GLY A 17 -46.60 -34.51 -0.63
N ASP A 18 -47.45 -34.56 -1.66
CA ASP A 18 -48.27 -33.48 -2.24
C ASP A 18 -49.30 -32.91 -1.24
N VAL A 19 -49.40 -31.57 -1.12
CA VAL A 19 -50.66 -30.84 -0.87
C VAL A 19 -50.62 -29.50 -1.61
N LYS A 20 -51.50 -29.36 -2.59
CA LYS A 20 -51.86 -28.11 -3.29
C LYS A 20 -52.82 -27.26 -2.45
N GLN A 21 -52.80 -25.93 -2.61
CA GLN A 21 -53.96 -25.14 -3.12
C GLN A 21 -53.76 -23.61 -3.02
N SER A 22 -53.71 -22.97 -4.20
CA SER A 22 -54.20 -21.64 -4.64
C SER A 22 -54.64 -20.59 -3.59
N CYS A 23 -54.10 -19.37 -3.67
CA CYS A 23 -54.80 -18.19 -4.25
C CYS A 23 -53.95 -16.89 -4.24
N SER A 24 -54.42 -15.95 -5.07
CA SER A 24 -53.91 -14.65 -5.53
C SER A 24 -53.50 -13.57 -4.51
N GLY A 25 -52.54 -12.74 -4.94
CA GLY A 25 -52.63 -11.27 -4.86
C GLY A 25 -51.86 -10.56 -3.73
N GLY A 26 -51.13 -9.50 -4.10
CA GLY A 26 -50.78 -8.42 -3.16
C GLY A 26 -49.30 -8.04 -3.10
N ASP A 27 -48.98 -6.95 -3.79
CA ASP A 27 -47.90 -5.99 -3.55
C ASP A 27 -47.38 -5.86 -2.11
N SER A 28 -46.08 -5.54 -2.03
CA SER A 28 -45.41 -4.60 -1.10
C SER A 28 -44.37 -5.19 -0.15
N ASP A 29 -43.17 -4.63 -0.28
CA ASP A 29 -42.23 -4.32 0.80
C ASP A 29 -41.19 -5.39 1.20
N SER A 30 -40.38 -5.81 0.22
CA SER A 30 -39.00 -6.25 0.47
C SER A 30 -38.07 -5.02 0.55
N GLY A 31 -38.23 -4.23 1.61
CA GLY A 31 -37.33 -3.15 2.00
C GLY A 31 -36.03 -3.66 2.63
N ALA A 32 -35.30 -4.53 1.93
CA ALA A 32 -33.90 -4.75 2.22
C ALA A 32 -33.16 -3.47 1.84
N LYS A 33 -32.89 -2.60 2.82
CA LYS A 33 -32.02 -1.44 2.67
C LYS A 33 -30.64 -1.94 2.21
N ARG A 34 -30.47 -1.99 0.89
CA ARG A 34 -29.19 -2.01 0.21
C ARG A 34 -28.32 -0.95 0.90
N ALA A 35 -27.20 -1.41 1.44
CA ALA A 35 -26.10 -0.52 1.80
C ALA A 35 -25.89 0.43 0.61
N LYS A 36 -25.78 1.72 0.90
CA LYS A 36 -25.32 2.67 -0.11
C LYS A 36 -23.99 2.14 -0.61
N ASP A 37 -23.96 1.71 -1.86
CA ASP A 37 -22.72 1.66 -2.62
C ASP A 37 -22.23 3.10 -2.62
N GLU A 38 -21.33 3.43 -1.69
CA GLU A 38 -20.54 4.64 -1.78
C GLU A 38 -19.68 4.44 -3.03
N GLU A 39 -20.10 5.10 -4.10
CA GLU A 39 -19.34 5.26 -5.33
C GLU A 39 -17.94 5.72 -4.90
N PHE A 40 -16.98 4.80 -4.99
CA PHE A 40 -15.63 5.00 -4.53
C PHE A 40 -15.03 6.03 -5.47
N ASP A 41 -15.04 7.29 -5.05
CA ASP A 41 -14.54 8.41 -5.84
C ASP A 41 -13.01 8.26 -5.93
N GLU A 42 -12.58 7.50 -6.93
CA GLU A 42 -11.19 7.04 -7.14
C GLU A 42 -10.23 8.24 -7.18
N ASP A 43 -10.73 9.39 -7.65
CA ASP A 43 -9.99 10.64 -7.80
C ASP A 43 -9.92 11.51 -6.54
N ASN A 44 -10.74 11.27 -5.50
CA ASN A 44 -10.83 12.13 -4.30
C ASN A 44 -10.61 11.42 -2.95
N ASN A 45 -10.02 10.22 -2.98
CA ASN A 45 -9.69 9.49 -1.76
C ASN A 45 -8.41 10.01 -1.07
N VAL A 46 -8.20 9.61 0.18
CA VAL A 46 -7.03 10.01 1.00
C VAL A 46 -5.70 9.59 0.36
N VAL A 47 -5.67 8.46 -0.35
CA VAL A 47 -4.46 7.93 -0.97
C VAL A 47 -4.02 8.84 -2.12
N THR A 48 -4.93 9.26 -3.01
CA THR A 48 -4.64 10.22 -4.08
C THR A 48 -4.05 11.52 -3.53
N LYS A 49 -4.63 12.04 -2.43
CA LYS A 49 -4.12 13.24 -1.75
C LYS A 49 -2.72 13.03 -1.15
N VAL A 50 -2.48 11.87 -0.54
CA VAL A 50 -1.17 11.47 -0.01
C VAL A 50 -0.14 11.41 -1.14
N MET A 51 -0.51 10.91 -2.33
CA MET A 51 0.40 10.86 -3.46
C MET A 51 0.74 12.25 -4.00
N THR A 52 -0.26 13.11 -4.16
CA THR A 52 -0.01 14.52 -4.51
C THR A 52 0.91 15.18 -3.50
N TYR A 53 0.69 14.95 -2.20
CA TYR A 53 1.58 15.46 -1.16
C TYR A 53 3.01 14.90 -1.27
N PHE A 54 3.15 13.59 -1.46
CA PHE A 54 4.45 12.92 -1.56
C PHE A 54 5.28 13.44 -2.75
N PHE A 55 4.66 13.68 -3.92
CA PHE A 55 5.38 14.14 -5.11
C PHE A 55 5.54 15.66 -5.22
N GLU A 56 4.54 16.43 -4.79
CA GLU A 56 4.47 17.87 -5.09
C GLU A 56 4.78 18.76 -3.88
N ASN A 57 4.74 18.24 -2.65
CA ASN A 57 4.95 19.08 -1.48
C ASN A 57 6.44 19.42 -1.30
N GLN A 58 6.78 20.68 -1.57
CA GLN A 58 8.16 21.15 -1.48
C GLN A 58 8.73 21.08 -0.06
N GLU A 59 7.95 21.40 0.97
CA GLU A 59 8.42 21.37 2.37
C GLU A 59 8.69 19.93 2.85
N PHE A 60 7.87 18.99 2.43
CA PHE A 60 8.07 17.56 2.65
C PHE A 60 9.38 17.12 2.02
N ASN A 61 9.54 17.34 0.71
CA ASN A 61 10.74 16.97 -0.05
C ASN A 61 12.01 17.63 0.50
N GLN A 62 11.95 18.91 0.84
CA GLN A 62 13.09 19.65 1.41
C GLN A 62 13.51 19.05 2.75
N ALA A 63 12.58 18.62 3.60
CA ALA A 63 12.93 18.03 4.89
C ALA A 63 13.72 16.72 4.74
N PHE A 64 13.45 15.91 3.71
CA PHE A 64 14.25 14.70 3.44
C PHE A 64 15.58 15.02 2.78
N GLN A 65 15.63 16.05 1.93
CA GLN A 65 16.89 16.54 1.38
C GLN A 65 17.82 17.06 2.49
N ASP A 66 17.31 17.90 3.39
CA ASP A 66 18.06 18.42 4.54
C ASP A 66 18.54 17.29 5.46
N PHE A 67 17.69 16.27 5.67
CA PHE A 67 18.07 15.07 6.41
C PHE A 67 19.22 14.33 5.71
N ALA A 68 19.11 14.10 4.40
CA ALA A 68 20.11 13.39 3.64
C ALA A 68 21.45 14.14 3.64
N GLU A 69 21.44 15.45 3.36
CA GLU A 69 22.65 16.29 3.35
C GLU A 69 23.35 16.33 4.72
N ARG A 70 22.60 16.28 5.83
CA ARG A 70 23.18 16.29 7.17
C ARG A 70 23.81 14.95 7.55
N GLU A 71 23.22 13.84 7.14
CA GLU A 71 23.58 12.51 7.61
C GLU A 71 24.44 11.73 6.59
N CYS A 72 24.61 12.23 5.36
CA CYS A 72 25.29 11.53 4.27
C CYS A 72 26.78 11.28 4.51
N ASP A 73 27.43 12.09 5.36
CA ASP A 73 28.85 11.95 5.70
C ASP A 73 29.19 10.64 6.43
N LEU A 74 28.18 9.99 7.04
CA LEU A 74 28.34 8.68 7.68
C LEU A 74 28.46 7.53 6.67
N PHE A 75 28.04 7.77 5.42
CA PHE A 75 27.97 6.73 4.39
C PHE A 75 29.28 6.65 3.60
N ASP A 76 29.60 5.45 3.13
CA ASP A 76 30.75 5.18 2.26
C ASP A 76 30.42 5.42 0.78
N THR A 77 31.40 5.24 -0.12
CA THR A 77 31.19 5.41 -1.57
C THR A 77 30.18 4.40 -2.09
N GLU A 78 29.55 4.72 -3.23
CA GLU A 78 28.66 3.77 -3.91
C GLU A 78 29.36 2.42 -4.17
N ASP A 79 30.68 2.43 -4.39
CA ASP A 79 31.53 1.24 -4.61
C ASP A 79 31.69 0.31 -3.38
N GLU A 80 31.40 0.79 -2.17
CA GLU A 80 31.60 0.00 -0.96
C GLU A 80 30.46 -1.01 -0.77
N VAL A 81 30.75 -2.30 -0.63
CA VAL A 81 29.70 -3.33 -0.52
C VAL A 81 29.29 -3.56 0.94
N GLU A 82 30.14 -3.20 1.89
CA GLU A 82 29.89 -3.42 3.32
C GLU A 82 28.82 -2.45 3.87
N MET A 83 27.90 -3.00 4.68
CA MET A 83 26.86 -2.25 5.37
C MET A 83 27.25 -2.04 6.83
N LYS A 84 27.40 -0.78 7.25
CA LYS A 84 27.73 -0.44 8.65
C LYS A 84 26.49 -0.48 9.53
N LEU A 85 26.64 -0.85 10.79
CA LEU A 85 25.55 -0.85 11.78
C LEU A 85 24.94 0.55 11.96
N GLU A 86 25.77 1.58 11.86
CA GLU A 86 25.35 2.98 11.95
C GLU A 86 24.31 3.36 10.87
N TYR A 87 24.34 2.69 9.70
CA TYR A 87 23.36 2.93 8.64
C TYR A 87 21.95 2.58 9.09
N THR A 88 21.80 1.52 9.89
CA THR A 88 20.51 1.10 10.45
C THR A 88 19.96 2.16 11.40
N ASP A 89 20.82 2.78 12.22
CA ASP A 89 20.39 3.85 13.13
C ASP A 89 19.88 5.08 12.36
N VAL A 90 20.59 5.48 11.31
CA VAL A 90 20.15 6.60 10.45
C VAL A 90 18.85 6.23 9.71
N PHE A 91 18.75 5.01 9.19
CA PHE A 91 17.57 4.51 8.51
C PHE A 91 16.33 4.53 9.42
N ASN A 92 16.45 4.06 10.67
CA ASN A 92 15.35 4.11 11.63
C ASN A 92 14.87 5.55 11.90
N ARG A 93 15.80 6.52 11.97
CA ARG A 93 15.46 7.95 12.09
C ARG A 93 14.77 8.47 10.83
N PHE A 94 15.21 8.05 9.66
CA PHE A 94 14.60 8.41 8.38
C PHE A 94 13.16 7.89 8.28
N THR A 95 12.95 6.60 8.58
CA THR A 95 11.62 5.97 8.57
C THR A 95 10.68 6.66 9.55
N ALA A 96 11.13 6.94 10.77
CA ALA A 96 10.32 7.66 11.75
C ALA A 96 9.95 9.08 11.29
N LEU A 97 10.87 9.81 10.64
CA LEU A 97 10.58 11.12 10.06
C LEU A 97 9.55 11.01 8.92
N PHE A 98 9.69 10.00 8.08
CA PHE A 98 8.80 9.72 6.96
C PHE A 98 7.38 9.43 7.43
N GLU A 99 7.24 8.43 8.31
CA GLU A 99 5.96 8.01 8.89
C GLU A 99 5.28 9.16 9.63
N SER A 100 6.02 9.92 10.45
CA SER A 100 5.46 11.05 11.20
C SER A 100 4.90 12.15 10.29
N LYS A 101 5.59 12.49 9.21
CA LYS A 101 5.10 13.49 8.24
C LYS A 101 3.90 12.99 7.46
N LEU A 102 3.91 11.71 7.06
CA LEU A 102 2.81 11.09 6.32
C LEU A 102 1.56 11.00 7.19
N GLU A 103 1.69 10.56 8.44
CA GLU A 103 0.62 10.47 9.43
C GLU A 103 0.01 11.85 9.70
N ALA A 104 0.85 12.86 9.97
CA ALA A 104 0.38 14.23 10.19
C ALA A 104 -0.40 14.77 8.97
N PHE A 105 0.03 14.43 7.75
CA PHE A 105 -0.71 14.80 6.55
C PHE A 105 -2.03 14.05 6.45
N ILE A 106 -2.07 12.73 6.65
CA ILE A 106 -3.30 11.92 6.63
C ILE A 106 -4.33 12.47 7.63
N GLU A 107 -3.91 12.78 8.86
CA GLU A 107 -4.78 13.35 9.89
C GLU A 107 -5.30 14.75 9.49
N SER A 108 -4.47 15.56 8.83
CA SER A 108 -4.88 16.87 8.30
C SER A 108 -6.00 16.76 7.26
N GLN A 109 -6.08 15.62 6.55
CA GLN A 109 -7.13 15.30 5.59
C GLN A 109 -8.39 14.71 6.23
N ARG A 110 -8.48 14.69 7.56
CA ARG A 110 -9.59 14.09 8.35
C ARG A 110 -9.73 12.58 8.13
N SER A 111 -8.63 11.89 7.86
CA SER A 111 -8.60 10.44 7.72
C SER A 111 -7.63 9.82 8.73
N THR A 112 -7.60 8.50 8.81
CA THR A 112 -6.69 7.75 9.67
C THR A 112 -5.72 6.91 8.85
N VAL A 113 -4.58 6.58 9.44
CA VAL A 113 -3.58 5.66 8.84
C VAL A 113 -4.22 4.30 8.51
N HIS A 114 -5.13 3.81 9.36
CA HIS A 114 -5.85 2.57 9.11
C HIS A 114 -6.74 2.63 7.86
N GLU A 115 -7.45 3.73 7.64
CA GLU A 115 -8.26 3.94 6.43
C GLU A 115 -7.39 4.01 5.18
N PHE A 116 -6.26 4.73 5.26
CA PHE A 116 -5.27 4.77 4.18
C PHE A 116 -4.82 3.35 3.78
N TYR A 117 -4.38 2.53 4.74
CA TYR A 117 -3.96 1.15 4.47
C TYR A 117 -5.11 0.28 3.94
N SER A 118 -6.32 0.44 4.47
CA SER A 118 -7.48 -0.33 4.02
C SER A 118 -7.81 -0.06 2.55
N ILE A 119 -7.64 1.19 2.09
CA ILE A 119 -7.88 1.58 0.70
C ILE A 119 -6.78 1.00 -0.20
N VAL A 120 -5.51 1.15 0.20
CA VAL A 120 -4.36 0.59 -0.52
C VAL A 120 -4.48 -0.93 -0.68
N GLN A 121 -4.83 -1.64 0.40
CA GLN A 121 -4.97 -3.09 0.38
C GLN A 121 -6.07 -3.54 -0.58
N LYS A 122 -7.24 -2.88 -0.55
CA LYS A 122 -8.34 -3.17 -1.48
C LYS A 122 -7.96 -2.94 -2.93
N ALA A 123 -7.22 -1.87 -3.22
CA ALA A 123 -6.75 -1.60 -4.58
C ALA A 123 -5.77 -2.67 -5.06
N TYR A 124 -4.85 -3.12 -4.21
CA TYR A 124 -3.91 -4.20 -4.52
C TYR A 124 -4.63 -5.53 -4.78
N GLU A 125 -5.63 -5.87 -3.96
CA GLU A 125 -6.43 -7.09 -4.12
C GLU A 125 -7.30 -7.06 -5.39
N ALA A 126 -7.78 -5.89 -5.78
CA ALA A 126 -8.59 -5.71 -6.98
C ALA A 126 -7.75 -5.74 -8.26
N ASP A 127 -6.66 -4.96 -8.29
CA ASP A 127 -5.72 -4.89 -9.41
C ASP A 127 -4.31 -4.49 -8.92
N PRO A 128 -3.37 -5.45 -8.87
CA PRO A 128 -1.99 -5.18 -8.47
C PRO A 128 -1.25 -4.19 -9.37
N GLU A 129 -1.68 -3.99 -10.62
CA GLU A 129 -1.08 -3.03 -11.55
C GLU A 129 -1.84 -1.70 -11.61
N SER A 130 -2.89 -1.54 -10.78
CA SER A 130 -3.58 -0.26 -10.66
C SER A 130 -2.64 0.85 -10.22
N THR A 131 -2.94 2.07 -10.66
CA THR A 131 -2.21 3.29 -10.30
C THR A 131 -1.99 3.39 -8.78
N LEU A 132 -3.02 3.07 -7.98
CA LEU A 132 -2.96 3.14 -6.53
C LEU A 132 -2.00 2.09 -5.92
N SER A 133 -2.01 0.88 -6.47
CA SER A 133 -1.10 -0.20 -6.07
C SER A 133 0.35 0.18 -6.35
N VAL A 134 0.63 0.66 -7.57
CA VAL A 134 1.97 1.11 -7.97
C VAL A 134 2.47 2.24 -7.05
N TYR A 135 1.62 3.22 -6.76
CA TYR A 135 1.99 4.30 -5.87
C TYR A 135 2.27 3.84 -4.43
N SER A 136 1.51 2.87 -3.94
CA SER A 136 1.76 2.27 -2.63
C SER A 136 3.10 1.54 -2.59
N GLN A 137 3.46 0.84 -3.67
CA GLN A 137 4.78 0.22 -3.81
C GLN A 137 5.91 1.27 -3.81
N MET A 138 5.69 2.44 -4.42
CA MET A 138 6.67 3.53 -4.37
C MET A 138 6.90 4.04 -2.93
N LEU A 139 5.84 4.23 -2.14
CA LEU A 139 5.97 4.63 -0.73
C LEU A 139 6.76 3.60 0.09
N VAL A 140 6.50 2.31 -0.15
CA VAL A 140 7.24 1.21 0.49
C VAL A 140 8.71 1.21 0.05
N ALA A 141 8.99 1.44 -1.23
CA ALA A 141 10.34 1.46 -1.77
C ALA A 141 11.20 2.59 -1.19
N VAL A 142 10.61 3.74 -0.84
CA VAL A 142 11.32 4.83 -0.14
C VAL A 142 11.79 4.39 1.25
N CYS A 143 11.03 3.50 1.87
CA CYS A 143 11.37 2.88 3.15
C CYS A 143 12.08 1.53 2.99
N ASP A 144 12.63 1.21 1.81
CA ASP A 144 13.52 0.05 1.65
C ASP A 144 14.95 0.44 2.05
N PHE A 145 15.60 -0.40 2.87
CA PHE A 145 16.93 -0.11 3.39
C PHE A 145 17.97 0.06 2.27
N SER A 146 17.89 -0.76 1.22
CA SER A 146 18.87 -0.72 0.13
C SER A 146 18.71 0.54 -0.71
N VAL A 147 17.46 0.92 -0.98
CA VAL A 147 17.11 2.17 -1.68
C VAL A 147 17.57 3.38 -0.87
N PHE A 148 17.33 3.37 0.45
CA PHE A 148 17.79 4.41 1.36
C PHE A 148 19.32 4.56 1.38
N VAL A 149 20.06 3.45 1.53
CA VAL A 149 21.54 3.49 1.51
C VAL A 149 22.04 4.05 0.19
N LEU A 150 21.48 3.60 -0.94
CA LEU A 150 21.84 4.10 -2.26
C LEU A 150 21.61 5.61 -2.38
N MET A 151 20.47 6.11 -1.89
CA MET A 151 20.15 7.53 -1.86
C MET A 151 21.21 8.31 -1.05
N MET A 152 21.53 7.85 0.17
CA MET A 152 22.49 8.53 1.04
C MET A 152 23.90 8.60 0.45
N ARG A 153 24.36 7.52 -0.18
CA ARG A 153 25.65 7.47 -0.87
C ARG A 153 25.72 8.45 -2.04
N ARG A 154 24.66 8.52 -2.86
CA ARG A 154 24.58 9.49 -3.96
C ARG A 154 24.59 10.93 -3.48
N THR A 155 23.85 11.22 -2.40
CA THR A 155 23.85 12.56 -1.80
C THR A 155 25.24 12.95 -1.34
N ARG A 156 25.96 12.04 -0.68
CA ARG A 156 27.33 12.25 -0.25
C ARG A 156 28.29 12.50 -1.41
N ASP A 157 28.21 11.69 -2.47
CA ASP A 157 29.07 11.84 -3.64
C ASP A 157 28.83 13.17 -4.36
N ALA A 158 27.57 13.60 -4.47
CA ALA A 158 27.21 14.91 -4.97
C ALA A 158 27.79 16.03 -4.09
N MET A 159 27.64 15.93 -2.77
CA MET A 159 28.17 16.89 -1.80
C MET A 159 29.71 17.01 -1.89
N ALA A 160 30.42 15.88 -1.98
CA ALA A 160 31.87 15.84 -2.13
C ALA A 160 32.32 16.50 -3.45
N LEU A 161 31.62 16.22 -4.55
CA LEU A 161 31.88 16.84 -5.85
C LEU A 161 31.66 18.37 -5.81
N HIS A 162 30.60 18.83 -5.12
CA HIS A 162 30.32 20.24 -4.94
C HIS A 162 31.36 20.94 -4.05
N ALA A 163 31.87 20.26 -3.02
CA ALA A 163 32.94 20.77 -2.17
C ALA A 163 34.27 20.87 -2.92
N ALA A 164 34.62 19.89 -3.76
CA ALA A 164 35.86 19.87 -4.54
C ALA A 164 35.93 20.93 -5.66
N ARG A 165 34.79 21.54 -6.02
CA ARG A 165 34.70 22.61 -7.03
C ARG A 165 34.87 24.03 -6.46
N LYS A 166 34.95 24.17 -5.14
CA LYS A 166 35.17 25.45 -4.43
C LYS A 166 36.64 25.63 -4.09
#